data_AF-A0A5N6U9W6-F1
#
_entry.id   AF-A0A5N6U9W6-F1
#
_cell.length_a   1.000
_cell.length_b   1.000
_cell.length_c   1.000
_cell.angle_alpha   90.00
_cell.angle_beta   90.00
_cell.angle_gamma   90.00
#
_symmetry.space_group_name_H-M   'P 1'
#
loop_
_entity.id
_entity.type
_entity.pdbx_description
1 polymer ?
#
loop_
_entity_poly.entity_id
_entity_poly.type
_entity_poly.pdbx_seq_one_letter_code
_entity_poly.pdbx_strand_id
1 'polypeptide(L)'
;MLPALRTPTDRLQELRAPLRLDAWDSPNCQGNPAFTVFSDAVLSRNISNIQVSRSFKLNRTLEGQEQLDISITNDLITWRPNQDQLSPNSSSCTTFWQTYYASNGSKECHNTPPFTCHRLWNNPGLPYD
;
A
#
# COMPACT_ATOMS: atom_id res chain seq x y z
N MET A 1 11.84 -37.35 -21.94
CA MET A 1 11.75 -35.98 -21.38
C MET A 1 10.31 -35.77 -20.93
N LEU A 2 10.07 -35.79 -19.62
CA LEU A 2 8.80 -35.35 -19.03
C LEU A 2 8.87 -33.84 -18.80
N PRO A 3 7.79 -33.07 -18.98
CA PRO A 3 7.79 -31.67 -18.64
C PRO A 3 7.83 -31.53 -17.12
N ALA A 4 8.66 -30.61 -16.61
CA ALA A 4 8.69 -30.26 -15.21
C ALA A 4 7.32 -29.69 -14.81
N LEU A 5 6.64 -30.36 -13.87
CA LEU A 5 5.51 -29.82 -13.14
C LEU A 5 6.01 -28.57 -12.38
N ARG A 6 5.54 -27.39 -12.78
CA ARG A 6 5.76 -26.15 -12.03
C ARG A 6 5.13 -26.32 -10.64
N THR A 7 5.95 -26.22 -9.60
CA THR A 7 5.49 -26.18 -8.21
C THR A 7 4.67 -24.90 -7.97
N PRO A 8 3.64 -24.92 -7.10
CA PRO A 8 2.78 -23.75 -6.85
C PRO A 8 3.46 -22.56 -6.15
N THR A 9 4.75 -22.65 -5.83
CA THR A 9 5.43 -21.73 -4.91
C THR A 9 5.94 -20.43 -5.57
N ASP A 10 5.94 -20.34 -6.90
CA ASP A 10 6.47 -19.18 -7.64
C ASP A 10 5.40 -18.14 -8.05
N ARG A 11 4.12 -18.31 -7.67
CA ARG A 11 3.06 -17.31 -7.94
C ARG A 11 2.87 -16.26 -6.84
N LEU A 12 3.79 -16.14 -5.89
CA LEU A 12 3.44 -15.56 -4.59
C LEU A 12 3.41 -14.02 -4.53
N GLN A 13 3.83 -13.26 -5.53
CA GLN A 13 3.91 -11.80 -5.43
C GLN A 13 3.71 -11.07 -6.76
N GLU A 14 2.69 -11.46 -7.52
CA GLU A 14 2.27 -10.67 -8.69
C GLU A 14 1.02 -9.88 -8.34
N LEU A 15 1.03 -8.59 -8.67
CA LEU A 15 -0.18 -7.79 -8.69
C LEU A 15 -1.04 -8.22 -9.88
N ARG A 16 -2.35 -8.34 -9.67
CA ARG A 16 -3.28 -8.62 -10.78
C ARG A 16 -3.22 -7.54 -11.86
N ALA A 17 -3.03 -6.30 -11.42
CA ALA A 17 -2.71 -5.14 -12.26
C ALA A 17 -2.04 -4.06 -11.39
N PRO A 18 -1.32 -3.09 -11.97
CA PRO A 18 -0.83 -1.95 -11.22
C PRO A 18 -1.96 -1.26 -10.44
N LEU A 19 -1.69 -0.92 -9.18
CA LEU A 19 -2.63 -0.22 -8.30
C LEU A 19 -2.09 1.18 -8.03
N ARG A 20 -2.92 2.21 -8.24
CA ARG A 20 -2.58 3.57 -7.83
C ARG A 20 -3.35 3.91 -6.56
N LEU A 21 -2.61 4.34 -5.55
CA LEU A 21 -3.13 4.98 -4.35
C LEU A 21 -2.90 6.48 -4.47
N ASP A 22 -3.98 7.24 -4.44
CA ASP A 22 -3.95 8.69 -4.28
C ASP A 22 -4.26 9.02 -2.83
N ALA A 23 -3.47 9.87 -2.20
CA ALA A 23 -3.59 10.26 -0.80
C ALA A 23 -3.62 11.78 -0.67
N TRP A 24 -4.33 12.27 0.35
CA TRP A 24 -4.52 13.70 0.60
C TRP A 24 -4.21 14.07 2.04
N ASP A 25 -3.71 15.28 2.27
CA ASP A 25 -3.38 15.82 3.60
C ASP A 25 -4.62 16.20 4.44
N SER A 26 -5.79 16.21 3.82
CA SER A 26 -7.07 16.53 4.47
C SER A 26 -8.10 15.41 4.30
N PRO A 27 -9.15 15.36 5.14
CA PRO A 27 -10.27 14.43 4.95
C PRO A 27 -11.01 14.66 3.62
N ASN A 28 -11.79 13.67 3.23
CA ASN A 28 -12.69 13.65 2.07
C ASN A 28 -11.96 13.81 0.73
N CYS A 29 -10.68 13.41 0.68
CA CYS A 29 -9.85 13.45 -0.52
C CYS A 29 -9.71 14.87 -1.08
N GLN A 30 -9.45 15.81 -0.16
CA GLN A 30 -9.29 17.24 -0.43
C GLN A 30 -7.90 17.71 0.01
N GLY A 31 -7.50 18.90 -0.45
CA GLY A 31 -6.19 19.47 -0.13
C GLY A 31 -5.12 19.00 -1.11
N ASN A 32 -3.87 18.92 -0.65
CA ASN A 32 -2.76 18.58 -1.53
C ASN A 32 -2.77 17.09 -1.83
N PRO A 33 -2.72 16.65 -3.11
CA PRO A 33 -2.64 15.25 -3.45
C PRO A 33 -1.19 14.76 -3.50
N ALA A 34 -1.02 13.48 -3.15
CA ALA A 34 0.17 12.67 -3.41
C ALA A 34 -0.28 11.35 -4.01
N PHE A 35 0.59 10.66 -4.74
CA PHE A 35 0.25 9.34 -5.26
C PHE A 35 1.40 8.35 -5.20
N THR A 36 1.05 7.08 -5.16
CA THR A 36 1.95 5.94 -5.32
C THR A 36 1.37 4.99 -6.34
N VAL A 37 2.21 4.50 -7.25
CA VAL A 37 1.84 3.41 -8.17
C VAL A 37 2.54 2.15 -7.70
N PHE A 38 1.76 1.20 -7.21
CA PHE A 38 2.23 -0.14 -6.91
C PHE A 38 2.34 -0.96 -8.19
N SER A 39 3.53 -1.52 -8.39
CA SER A 39 3.87 -2.51 -9.41
C SER A 39 4.64 -3.63 -8.71
N ASP A 40 4.89 -4.73 -9.41
CA ASP A 40 5.65 -5.87 -8.84
C ASP A 40 7.03 -5.43 -8.30
N ALA A 41 7.61 -4.38 -8.88
CA ALA A 41 8.89 -3.82 -8.43
C ALA A 41 8.85 -3.22 -7.02
N VAL A 42 7.68 -2.76 -6.56
CA VAL A 42 7.51 -2.09 -5.25
C VAL A 42 6.49 -2.79 -4.36
N LEU A 43 6.00 -3.96 -4.77
CA LEU A 43 5.13 -4.79 -3.95
C LEU A 43 5.86 -5.22 -2.67
N SER A 44 5.11 -5.33 -1.57
CA SER A 44 5.61 -5.65 -0.24
C SER A 44 6.58 -4.64 0.38
N ARG A 45 6.83 -3.50 -0.27
CA ARG A 45 7.66 -2.43 0.28
C ARG A 45 6.81 -1.44 1.07
N ASN A 46 7.38 -0.92 2.17
CA ASN A 46 6.83 0.24 2.84
C ASN A 46 7.20 1.49 2.04
N ILE A 47 6.19 2.21 1.57
CA ILE A 47 6.35 3.42 0.77
C ILE A 47 5.87 4.60 1.61
N SER A 48 6.74 5.58 1.83
CA SER A 48 6.36 6.80 2.54
C SER A 48 5.64 7.78 1.60
N ASN A 49 4.69 8.54 2.14
CA ASN A 49 4.08 9.66 1.47
C ASN A 49 5.02 10.87 1.40
N ILE A 50 4.68 11.85 0.57
CA ILE A 50 5.32 13.18 0.54
C ILE A 50 4.77 14.10 1.65
N GLN A 51 3.74 13.67 2.38
CA GLN A 51 3.05 14.44 3.41
C GLN A 51 2.27 13.51 4.35
N VAL A 52 1.89 14.02 5.53
CA VAL A 52 0.98 13.29 6.43
C VAL A 52 -0.40 13.26 5.79
N SER A 53 -0.86 12.07 5.42
CA SER A 53 -2.13 11.88 4.73
C SER A 53 -3.26 11.56 5.71
N ARG A 54 -4.46 12.02 5.40
CA ARG A 54 -5.70 11.88 6.19
C ARG A 54 -6.86 11.27 5.40
N SER A 55 -6.67 11.08 4.10
CA SER A 55 -7.60 10.30 3.29
C SER A 55 -6.89 9.72 2.07
N PHE A 56 -7.49 8.68 1.47
CA PHE A 56 -6.99 8.08 0.24
C PHE A 56 -8.12 7.53 -0.66
N LYS A 57 -7.76 7.28 -1.92
CA LYS A 57 -8.55 6.54 -2.91
C LYS A 57 -7.65 5.59 -3.68
N LEU A 58 -8.25 4.51 -4.15
CA LEU A 58 -7.63 3.60 -5.09
C LEU A 58 -8.23 3.77 -6.49
N ASN A 59 -7.41 3.63 -7.53
CA ASN A 59 -7.90 3.68 -8.91
C ASN A 59 -8.74 2.44 -9.30
N ARG A 60 -8.58 1.35 -8.57
CA ARG A 60 -9.41 0.13 -8.60
C ARG A 60 -9.56 -0.42 -7.19
N THR A 61 -10.52 -1.30 -6.98
CA THR A 61 -10.64 -2.02 -5.71
C THR A 61 -9.44 -2.97 -5.53
N LEU A 62 -9.14 -3.31 -4.28
CA LEU A 62 -8.26 -4.46 -3.99
C LEU A 62 -8.94 -5.76 -4.45
N GLU A 63 -8.16 -6.75 -4.85
CA GLU A 63 -8.67 -7.99 -5.44
C GLU A 63 -8.02 -9.23 -4.83
N GLY A 64 -8.82 -10.28 -4.58
CA GLY A 64 -8.35 -11.55 -4.03
C GLY A 64 -7.51 -11.38 -2.77
N GLN A 65 -6.21 -11.67 -2.91
CA GLN A 65 -5.24 -11.65 -1.81
C GLN A 65 -4.59 -10.30 -1.56
N GLU A 66 -4.92 -9.27 -2.33
CA GLU A 66 -4.33 -7.94 -2.15
C GLU A 66 -4.74 -7.34 -0.81
N GLN A 67 -3.72 -6.94 -0.05
CA GLN A 67 -3.84 -6.30 1.24
C GLN A 67 -3.07 -4.99 1.23
N LEU A 68 -3.74 -3.90 1.59
CA LEU A 68 -3.13 -2.59 1.75
C LEU A 68 -3.05 -2.25 3.24
N ASP A 69 -1.83 -2.10 3.74
CA ASP A 69 -1.58 -1.63 5.09
C ASP A 69 -1.21 -0.15 5.06
N ILE A 70 -1.74 0.61 6.01
CA ILE A 70 -1.28 1.97 6.32
C ILE A 70 -0.57 1.98 7.66
N SER A 71 0.49 2.76 7.75
CA SER A 71 1.30 2.94 8.94
C SER A 71 1.68 4.40 9.15
N ILE A 72 2.07 4.70 10.38
CA ILE A 72 2.60 5.99 10.77
C ILE A 72 4.07 5.82 11.16
N THR A 73 4.81 6.91 10.99
CA THR A 73 6.15 7.03 11.50
C THR A 73 6.20 7.33 12.99
N ASN A 74 7.24 6.85 13.66
CA ASN A 74 7.45 7.08 15.09
C ASN A 74 7.70 8.56 15.42
N ASP A 75 8.15 9.34 14.44
CA ASP A 75 8.49 10.73 14.65
C ASP A 75 8.20 11.58 13.40
N LEU A 76 7.11 12.36 13.47
CA LEU A 76 6.71 13.30 12.42
C LEU A 76 7.65 14.51 12.29
N ILE A 77 8.56 14.72 13.25
CA ILE A 77 9.53 15.83 13.27
C ILE A 77 10.78 15.45 12.49
N THR A 78 11.29 14.22 12.66
CA THR A 78 12.46 13.73 11.91
C THR A 78 12.08 13.10 10.57
N TRP A 79 10.84 12.65 10.42
CA TRP A 79 10.31 12.19 9.14
C TRP A 79 10.32 13.33 8.12
N ARG A 80 11.11 13.16 7.07
CA ARG A 80 11.23 14.11 5.98
C ARG A 80 10.49 13.57 4.77
N PRO A 81 9.59 14.35 4.16
CA PRO A 81 9.02 13.96 2.89
C PRO A 81 10.14 13.82 1.83
N ASN A 82 10.01 12.82 0.96
CA ASN A 82 10.90 12.54 -0.18
C ASN A 82 12.28 11.91 0.12
N GLN A 83 12.62 11.60 1.38
CA GLN A 83 13.91 10.97 1.69
C GLN A 83 13.86 9.43 1.79
N ASP A 84 12.73 8.88 2.24
CA ASP A 84 12.61 7.43 2.54
C ASP A 84 11.62 6.67 1.65
N GLN A 85 11.16 7.29 0.56
CA GLN A 85 9.90 6.90 -0.08
C GLN A 85 9.89 5.53 -0.74
N LEU A 86 11.03 4.94 -1.12
CA LEU A 86 11.05 3.66 -1.83
C LEU A 86 12.11 2.68 -1.29
N SER A 87 12.64 2.93 -0.09
CA SER A 87 13.60 2.04 0.54
C SER A 87 12.87 0.85 1.20
N PRO A 88 13.23 -0.41 0.90
CA PRO A 88 12.70 -1.56 1.61
C PRO A 88 13.02 -1.54 3.11
N ASN A 89 14.00 -0.72 3.52
CA ASN A 89 14.43 -0.53 4.91
C ASN A 89 14.07 0.85 5.44
N SER A 90 12.97 1.47 4.97
CA SER A 90 12.46 2.74 5.53
C SER A 90 12.17 2.54 7.04
N SER A 91 13.16 2.89 7.87
CA SER A 91 13.12 2.72 9.33
C SER A 91 12.10 3.64 9.99
N SER A 92 11.53 4.57 9.22
CA SER A 92 10.52 5.50 9.70
C SER A 92 9.14 4.85 9.81
N CYS A 93 8.75 3.88 8.97
CA CYS A 93 7.37 3.36 8.86
C CYS A 93 7.10 2.16 9.78
N THR A 94 7.32 2.29 11.08
CA THR A 94 7.35 1.14 12.01
C THR A 94 6.08 0.92 12.82
N THR A 95 5.16 1.89 12.89
CA THR A 95 3.90 1.72 13.63
C THR A 95 2.76 1.40 12.68
N PHE A 96 2.38 0.12 12.62
CA PHE A 96 1.18 -0.33 11.93
C PHE A 96 -0.06 0.39 12.46
N TRP A 97 -0.96 0.77 11.56
CA TRP A 97 -2.18 1.46 11.93
C TRP A 97 -3.44 0.67 11.54
N GLN A 98 -3.61 0.40 10.25
CA GLN A 98 -4.82 -0.23 9.74
C GLN A 98 -4.55 -0.98 8.44
N THR A 99 -5.37 -2.00 8.18
CA THR A 99 -5.38 -2.81 6.96
C THR A 99 -6.69 -2.63 6.18
N TYR A 100 -6.58 -2.68 4.87
CA TYR A 100 -7.67 -2.76 3.90
C TYR A 100 -7.50 -4.01 3.01
N TYR A 101 -8.62 -4.59 2.60
CA TYR A 101 -8.78 -5.79 1.80
C TYR A 101 -9.74 -5.52 0.64
N ALA A 102 -9.98 -6.50 -0.24
CA ALA A 102 -10.95 -6.39 -1.32
C ALA A 102 -12.35 -5.92 -0.86
N SER A 103 -12.77 -6.29 0.36
CA SER A 103 -14.09 -5.93 0.91
C SER A 103 -14.24 -4.46 1.33
N ASN A 104 -13.15 -3.74 1.57
CA ASN A 104 -13.20 -2.37 2.10
C ASN A 104 -12.16 -1.40 1.49
N GLY A 105 -11.19 -1.89 0.72
CA GLY A 105 -10.28 -1.12 -0.11
C GLY A 105 -10.95 -0.80 -1.44
N SER A 106 -11.71 0.28 -1.46
CA SER A 106 -12.55 0.64 -2.60
C SER A 106 -12.04 1.88 -3.37
N LYS A 107 -12.71 2.18 -4.49
CA LYS A 107 -12.48 3.39 -5.28
C LYS A 107 -13.07 4.65 -4.63
N GLU A 108 -13.83 4.48 -3.56
CA GLU A 108 -14.41 5.57 -2.78
C GLU A 108 -13.36 6.23 -1.90
N CYS A 109 -13.66 7.45 -1.43
CA CYS A 109 -12.78 8.15 -0.52
C CYS A 109 -12.82 7.53 0.87
N HIS A 110 -11.65 7.18 1.40
CA HIS A 110 -11.51 6.69 2.77
C HIS A 110 -10.90 7.77 3.63
N ASN A 111 -11.64 8.23 4.64
CA ASN A 111 -11.06 9.02 5.72
C ASN A 111 -10.27 8.10 6.65
N THR A 112 -9.07 8.52 6.99
CA THR A 112 -8.18 7.77 7.86
C THR A 112 -7.68 8.65 8.98
N PRO A 113 -7.23 8.06 10.10
CA PRO A 113 -6.28 8.73 10.96
C PRO A 113 -5.01 9.11 10.16
N PRO A 114 -4.18 10.04 10.68
CA PRO A 114 -2.94 10.44 10.03
C PRO A 114 -2.05 9.22 9.71
N PHE A 115 -1.64 9.08 8.45
CA PHE A 115 -0.69 8.06 8.02
C PHE A 115 0.40 8.68 7.15
N THR A 116 1.61 8.15 7.29
CA THR A 116 2.78 8.62 6.53
C THR A 116 3.30 7.56 5.58
N CYS A 117 2.82 6.32 5.69
CA CYS A 117 3.30 5.24 4.86
C CYS A 117 2.19 4.24 4.52
N HIS A 118 2.41 3.50 3.44
CA HIS A 118 1.54 2.44 2.99
C HIS A 118 2.33 1.29 2.36
N ARG A 119 1.76 0.09 2.40
CA ARG A 119 2.33 -1.12 1.84
C ARG A 119 1.23 -1.96 1.21
N LEU A 120 1.37 -2.26 -0.07
CA LEU A 120 0.55 -3.24 -0.76
C LEU A 120 1.30 -4.57 -0.80
N TRP A 121 0.62 -5.68 -0.51
CA TRP A 121 1.17 -7.03 -0.63
C TRP A 121 0.08 -8.08 -0.79
N ASN A 122 0.44 -9.27 -1.25
CA ASN A 122 -0.49 -10.40 -1.33
C ASN A 122 -0.43 -11.20 -0.03
N ASN A 123 -1.54 -11.27 0.70
CA ASN A 123 -1.68 -12.09 1.89
C ASN A 123 -2.21 -13.49 1.51
N PRO A 124 -1.37 -14.56 1.59
CA PRO A 124 -1.78 -15.90 1.20
C PRO A 124 -2.88 -16.50 2.07
N GLY A 125 -3.17 -15.91 3.23
CA GLY A 125 -4.27 -16.28 4.11
C GLY A 125 -5.64 -15.78 3.67
N LEU A 126 -5.72 -14.90 2.66
CA LEU A 126 -6.96 -14.43 2.07
C LEU A 126 -7.44 -15.33 0.92
N PRO A 127 -8.75 -15.36 0.62
CA PRO A 127 -9.27 -16.03 -0.57
C PRO A 127 -8.63 -15.49 -1.86
N TYR A 128 -8.48 -16.36 -2.86
CA TYR A 128 -7.93 -15.97 -4.16
C TYR A 128 -8.94 -15.24 -5.05
N ASP A 129 -10.24 -15.40 -4.77
CA ASP A 129 -11.37 -15.01 -5.62
C ASP A 129 -12.00 -13.67 -5.19
#